data_AF-A0A352R8M9-F1
#
_entry.id   AF-A0A352R8M9-F1
#
_cell.length_a   1.000
_cell.length_b   1.000
_cell.length_c   1.000
_cell.angle_alpha   90.00
_cell.angle_beta   90.00
_cell.angle_gamma   90.00
#
_symmetry.space_group_name_H-M   'P 1'
#
loop_
_entity.id
_entity.type
_entity.pdbx_description
1 polymer ?
#
loop_
_entity_poly.entity_id
_entity_poly.type
_entity_poly.pdbx_seq_one_letter_code
_entity_poly.pdbx_strand_id
1 'polypeptide(L)'
;MKALKQTDILDNKIAALKIKRANEFVELKEQYFTVHNSFTVSNIVNQGISEFYKTATNKDNLFSTITSVLGGYLSKRMVVGESKNPFKQILGYGVQFAVTKLISKISNK
;
A
#
# COMPACT_ATOMS: atom_id res chain seq x y z
N MET A 1 6.36 -44.04 47.07
CA MET A 1 5.91 -42.70 46.60
C MET A 1 4.42 -42.58 46.88
N LYS A 2 3.95 -41.53 47.56
CA LYS A 2 2.51 -41.32 47.79
C LYS A 2 1.84 -40.99 46.45
N ALA A 3 0.73 -41.67 46.14
CA ALA A 3 -0.08 -41.35 44.97
C ALA A 3 -0.64 -39.92 45.12
N LEU A 4 -0.39 -39.08 44.11
CA LEU A 4 -0.90 -37.70 44.08
C LEU A 4 -2.44 -37.74 44.10
N LYS A 5 -3.06 -36.96 44.98
CA LYS A 5 -4.53 -36.85 44.98
C LYS A 5 -4.98 -36.16 43.69
N GLN A 6 -6.14 -36.55 43.19
CA GLN A 6 -6.73 -35.96 41.98
C GLN A 6 -6.95 -34.43 42.12
N THR A 7 -7.19 -33.95 43.35
CA THR A 7 -7.27 -32.52 43.68
C THR A 7 -5.95 -31.81 43.44
N ASP A 8 -4.83 -32.38 43.89
CA ASP A 8 -3.50 -31.80 43.75
C ASP A 8 -3.09 -31.73 42.27
N ILE A 9 -3.50 -32.73 41.47
CA ILE A 9 -3.29 -32.74 40.02
C ILE A 9 -4.09 -31.61 39.34
N LEU A 10 -5.35 -31.41 39.76
CA LEU A 10 -6.21 -30.36 39.22
C LEU A 10 -5.66 -28.96 39.55
N ASP A 11 -5.25 -28.73 40.80
CA ASP A 11 -4.69 -27.45 41.23
C ASP A 11 -3.40 -27.10 40.49
N ASN A 12 -2.51 -28.08 40.29
CA ASN A 12 -1.30 -27.90 39.49
C ASN A 12 -1.62 -27.57 38.03
N LYS A 13 -2.62 -28.22 37.43
CA LYS A 13 -3.06 -27.88 36.07
C LYS A 13 -3.65 -26.48 35.98
N ILE A 14 -4.44 -26.06 36.97
CA ILE A 14 -5.00 -24.71 37.03
C ILE A 14 -3.87 -23.68 37.15
N ALA A 15 -2.88 -23.92 38.01
CA ALA A 15 -1.72 -23.04 38.15
C ALA A 15 -0.93 -22.92 36.83
N ALA A 16 -0.66 -24.05 36.17
CA ALA A 16 0.02 -24.07 34.88
C ALA A 16 -0.76 -23.31 33.80
N LEU A 17 -2.09 -23.49 33.73
CA LEU A 17 -2.95 -22.78 32.78
C LEU A 17 -3.00 -21.27 33.06
N LYS A 18 -2.99 -20.84 34.32
CA LYS A 18 -2.94 -19.42 34.69
C LYS A 18 -1.63 -18.77 34.24
N ILE A 19 -0.50 -19.44 34.45
CA ILE A 19 0.81 -18.97 34.00
C ILE A 19 0.85 -18.89 32.47
N LYS A 20 0.39 -19.94 31.78
CA LYS A 20 0.32 -19.96 30.32
C LYS A 20 -0.52 -18.79 29.78
N ARG A 21 -1.72 -18.60 30.32
CA ARG A 21 -2.61 -17.51 29.92
C ARG A 21 -1.99 -16.12 30.14
N ALA A 22 -1.27 -15.94 31.25
CA ALA A 22 -0.60 -14.66 31.53
C ALA A 22 0.48 -14.36 30.48
N ASN A 23 1.27 -15.37 30.11
CA ASN A 23 2.30 -15.23 29.07
C ASN A 23 1.69 -14.95 27.70
N GLU A 24 0.66 -15.70 27.30
CA GLU A 24 -0.05 -15.50 26.03
C GLU A 24 -0.68 -14.10 25.94
N PHE A 25 -1.18 -13.57 27.06
CA PHE A 25 -1.76 -12.23 27.10
C PHE A 25 -0.71 -11.13 26.88
N VAL A 26 0.49 -11.28 27.45
CA VAL A 26 1.60 -10.35 27.24
C VAL A 26 2.04 -10.39 25.78
N GLU A 27 2.21 -11.58 25.22
CA GLU A 27 2.58 -11.76 23.81
C GLU A 27 1.54 -11.15 22.86
N LEU A 28 0.25 -11.38 23.12
CA LEU A 28 -0.84 -10.79 22.33
C LEU A 28 -0.79 -9.26 22.36
N LYS A 29 -0.48 -8.66 23.51
CA LYS A 29 -0.37 -7.21 23.65
C LYS A 29 0.81 -6.64 22.84
N GLU A 30 1.92 -7.35 22.81
CA GLU A 30 3.11 -6.99 22.01
C GLU A 30 2.82 -7.09 20.50
N GLN A 31 2.19 -8.19 20.07
CA GLN A 31 1.76 -8.36 18.68
C GLN A 31 0.74 -7.30 18.28
N TYR A 32 -0.23 -7.00 19.14
CA TYR A 32 -1.21 -5.93 18.91
C TYR A 32 -0.52 -4.58 18.72
N PHE A 33 0.43 -4.22 19.59
CA PHE A 33 1.18 -2.98 19.46
C PHE A 33 1.97 -2.92 18.15
N THR A 34 2.62 -4.02 17.78
CA THR A 34 3.40 -4.14 16.53
C THR A 34 2.52 -3.98 15.29
N VAL A 35 1.39 -4.67 15.24
CA VAL A 35 0.42 -4.60 14.13
C VAL A 35 -0.21 -3.20 14.08
N HIS A 36 -0.68 -2.68 15.22
CA HIS A 36 -1.24 -1.34 15.26
C HIS A 36 -0.24 -0.30 14.74
N ASN A 37 1.02 -0.39 15.17
CA ASN A 37 2.07 0.51 14.72
C ASN A 37 2.40 0.33 13.23
N SER A 38 2.39 -0.90 12.70
CA SER A 38 2.63 -1.15 11.27
C SER A 38 1.51 -0.63 10.37
N PHE A 39 0.26 -0.70 10.82
CA PHE A 39 -0.91 -0.17 10.11
C PHE A 39 -1.10 1.34 10.27
N THR A 40 -0.31 2.03 11.11
CA THR A 40 -0.38 3.49 11.14
C THR A 40 0.02 4.07 9.79
N VAL A 41 -0.75 5.05 9.32
CA VAL A 41 -0.53 5.72 8.02
C VAL A 41 0.91 6.23 7.90
N SER A 42 1.49 6.73 9.00
CA SER A 42 2.90 7.16 9.06
C SER A 42 3.85 6.01 8.69
N ASN A 43 3.65 4.82 9.24
CA ASN A 43 4.53 3.69 9.00
C ASN A 43 4.37 3.10 7.59
N ILE A 44 3.15 3.04 7.07
CA ILE A 44 2.87 2.65 5.67
C ILE A 44 3.51 3.63 4.69
N VAL A 45 3.37 4.94 4.94
CA VAL A 45 3.98 5.99 4.12
C VAL A 45 5.50 5.93 4.20
N ASN A 46 6.07 5.77 5.40
CA ASN A 46 7.53 5.66 5.57
C ASN A 46 8.10 4.39 4.93
N GLN A 47 7.41 3.25 5.03
CA GLN A 47 7.80 2.03 4.34
C GLN A 47 7.72 2.21 2.82
N GLY A 48 6.61 2.73 2.30
CA GLY A 48 6.45 3.00 0.87
C GLY A 48 7.45 4.02 0.32
N ILE A 49 7.75 5.08 1.07
CA ILE A 49 8.79 6.05 0.72
C ILE A 49 10.17 5.39 0.76
N SER A 50 10.49 4.60 1.79
CA SER A 50 11.79 3.94 1.89
C SER A 50 12.00 2.88 0.80
N GLU A 51 10.96 2.13 0.45
CA GLU A 51 10.95 1.14 -0.63
C GLU A 51 11.01 1.84 -1.98
N PHE A 52 10.33 2.97 -2.15
CA PHE A 52 10.48 3.83 -3.30
C PHE A 52 11.92 4.34 -3.43
N TYR A 53 12.55 4.82 -2.36
CA TYR A 53 13.95 5.27 -2.37
C TYR A 53 14.95 4.12 -2.62
N LYS A 54 14.69 2.92 -2.11
CA LYS A 54 15.50 1.73 -2.39
C LYS A 54 15.36 1.28 -3.84
N THR A 55 14.14 1.24 -4.36
CA THR A 55 13.84 0.93 -5.77
C THR A 55 14.37 2.02 -6.71
N ALA A 56 14.33 3.27 -6.26
CA ALA A 56 14.85 4.46 -6.94
C ALA A 56 16.36 4.47 -7.17
N THR A 57 17.11 3.62 -6.46
CA THR A 57 18.53 3.43 -6.76
C THR A 57 18.73 2.82 -8.17
N ASN A 58 17.70 2.16 -8.75
CA ASN A 58 17.60 1.90 -10.18
C ASN A 58 16.97 3.10 -10.91
N LYS A 59 17.82 4.02 -11.37
CA LYS A 59 17.45 5.29 -12.01
C LYS A 59 16.40 5.14 -13.14
N ASP A 60 16.44 4.04 -13.89
CA ASP A 60 15.58 3.83 -15.06
C ASP A 60 14.08 3.66 -14.70
N ASN A 61 13.76 3.03 -13.57
CA ASN A 61 12.37 2.80 -13.14
C ASN A 61 11.77 4.01 -12.42
N LEU A 62 12.62 4.87 -11.86
CA LEU A 62 12.20 6.10 -11.20
C LEU A 62 11.74 7.14 -12.21
N PHE A 63 12.52 7.33 -13.28
CA PHE A 63 12.16 8.25 -14.35
C PHE A 63 10.86 7.83 -15.00
N SER A 64 10.65 6.54 -15.28
CA SER A 64 9.39 6.07 -15.89
C SER A 64 8.19 6.25 -14.96
N THR A 65 8.33 6.03 -13.66
CA THR A 65 7.25 6.19 -12.67
C THR A 65 6.93 7.66 -12.38
N ILE A 66 7.95 8.50 -12.19
CA ILE A 66 7.76 9.95 -12.02
C ILE A 66 7.15 10.54 -13.30
N THR A 67 7.63 10.13 -14.47
CA THR A 67 7.11 10.62 -15.76
C THR A 67 5.69 10.12 -16.02
N SER A 68 5.32 8.90 -15.60
CA SER A 68 3.95 8.39 -15.75
C SER A 68 2.97 9.06 -14.78
N VAL A 69 3.39 9.35 -13.54
CA VAL A 69 2.58 10.07 -12.55
C VAL A 69 2.41 11.54 -12.94
N LEU A 70 3.52 12.23 -13.27
CA LEU A 70 3.49 13.61 -13.73
C LEU A 70 2.77 13.72 -15.08
N GLY A 71 3.07 12.83 -16.02
CA GLY A 71 2.43 12.78 -17.34
C GLY A 71 0.93 12.47 -17.23
N GLY A 72 0.53 11.54 -16.35
CA GLY A 72 -0.87 11.24 -16.07
C GLY A 72 -1.62 12.40 -15.41
N TYR A 73 -1.00 13.09 -14.45
CA TYR A 73 -1.60 14.26 -13.79
C TYR A 73 -1.69 15.47 -14.73
N LEU A 74 -0.64 15.75 -15.52
CA LEU A 74 -0.64 16.81 -16.52
C LEU A 74 -1.61 16.50 -17.66
N SER A 75 -1.66 15.26 -18.13
CA SER A 75 -2.64 14.79 -19.12
C SER A 75 -4.07 14.96 -18.60
N LYS A 76 -4.36 14.51 -17.37
CA LYS A 76 -5.68 14.71 -16.75
C LYS A 76 -6.02 16.20 -16.62
N ARG A 77 -5.06 17.06 -16.25
CA ARG A 77 -5.27 18.50 -16.14
C ARG A 77 -5.48 19.19 -17.49
N MET A 78 -4.82 18.72 -18.54
CA MET A 78 -4.95 19.25 -19.92
C MET A 78 -6.20 18.73 -20.63
N VAL A 79 -6.58 17.47 -20.41
CA VAL A 79 -7.69 16.79 -21.11
C VAL A 79 -9.02 16.92 -20.36
N VAL A 80 -9.00 16.86 -19.02
CA VAL A 80 -10.21 16.77 -18.17
C VAL A 80 -10.43 18.05 -17.34
N GLY A 81 -9.51 19.01 -17.37
CA GLY A 81 -9.73 20.30 -16.72
C GLY A 81 -10.85 21.07 -17.42
N GLU A 82 -11.96 21.32 -16.72
CA GLU A 82 -13.06 22.20 -17.16
C GLU A 82 -12.55 23.64 -17.38
N SER A 83 -11.86 23.88 -18.49
CA SER A 83 -11.51 25.21 -18.94
C SER A 83 -12.74 25.80 -19.62
N LYS A 84 -13.36 26.82 -19.01
CA LYS A 84 -14.43 27.63 -19.62
C LYS A 84 -14.05 28.31 -20.96
N ASN A 85 -12.78 28.20 -21.39
CA ASN A 85 -12.29 28.78 -22.63
C ASN A 85 -12.41 27.78 -23.80
N PRO A 86 -13.32 27.99 -24.77
CA PRO A 86 -13.61 27.05 -25.87
C PRO A 86 -12.41 26.77 -26.77
N PHE A 87 -11.44 27.69 -26.84
CA PHE A 87 -10.23 27.50 -27.66
C PHE A 87 -9.37 26.33 -27.19
N LYS A 88 -9.23 26.13 -25.88
CA LYS A 88 -8.44 25.01 -25.32
C LYS A 88 -9.13 23.66 -25.55
N GLN A 89 -10.46 23.65 -25.56
CA GLN A 89 -11.26 22.45 -25.84
C GLN A 89 -11.10 22.02 -27.31
N ILE A 90 -11.10 22.97 -28.25
CA ILE A 90 -10.87 22.70 -29.68
C ILE A 90 -9.45 22.15 -29.91
N LEU A 91 -8.44 22.71 -29.25
CA LEU A 91 -7.07 22.20 -29.34
C LEU A 91 -6.95 20.77 -28.78
N GLY A 92 -7.62 20.47 -27.66
CA GLY A 92 -7.68 19.12 -27.09
C GLY A 92 -8.29 18.11 -28.06
N TYR A 93 -9.42 18.45 -28.70
CA TYR A 93 -10.02 17.62 -29.73
C TYR A 93 -9.13 17.46 -30.97
N GLY A 94 -8.41 18.51 -31.37
CA GLY A 94 -7.46 18.46 -32.49
C GLY A 94 -6.31 17.46 -32.24
N VAL A 95 -5.74 17.50 -31.04
CA VAL A 95 -4.69 16.54 -30.62
C VAL A 95 -5.26 15.12 -30.54
N GLN A 96 -6.44 14.95 -29.96
CA GLN A 96 -7.10 13.64 -29.87
C GLN A 96 -7.40 13.05 -31.26
N PHE A 97 -7.84 13.87 -32.21
CA PHE A 97 -8.09 13.46 -33.59
C PHE A 97 -6.78 13.06 -34.29
N ALA A 98 -5.70 13.83 -34.12
CA ALA A 98 -4.39 13.51 -34.70
C ALA A 98 -3.83 12.18 -34.16
N VAL A 99 -3.87 11.98 -32.84
CA VAL A 99 -3.42 10.74 -32.19
C VAL A 99 -4.26 9.55 -32.65
N THR A 100 -5.59 9.70 -32.68
CA THR A 100 -6.49 8.64 -33.14
C THR A 100 -6.22 8.26 -34.60
N LYS A 101 -5.97 9.24 -35.46
CA LYS A 101 -5.68 9.03 -36.89
C LYS A 101 -4.32 8.35 -37.12
N LEU A 102 -3.34 8.63 -36.26
CA LEU A 102 -2.04 7.96 -36.30
C LEU A 102 -2.15 6.51 -35.81
N ILE A 103 -2.83 6.28 -34.69
CA ILE A 103 -3.07 4.94 -34.14
C ILE A 103 -3.91 4.10 -35.11
N SER A 104 -4.96 4.66 -35.72
CA SER A 104 -5.77 3.95 -36.71
C SER A 104 -4.98 3.57 -37.96
N LYS A 105 -4.01 4.40 -38.38
CA LYS A 105 -3.15 4.11 -39.53
C LYS A 105 -2.12 3.01 -39.21
N ILE A 106 -1.66 2.95 -37.97
CA ILE A 106 -0.72 1.92 -37.48
C ILE A 106 -1.44 0.60 -37.19
N SER A 107 -2.65 0.67 -36.64
CA SER A 107 -3.47 -0.50 -36.27
C SER A 107 -4.20 -1.14 -37.45
N ASN A 108 -4.33 -0.44 -38.58
CA ASN A 108 -4.99 -0.95 -39.80
C ASN A 108 -3.96 -1.38 -40.86
N LYS A 109 -2.80 -1.88 -40.41
CA LYS A 109 -1.73 -2.50 -41.20
C LYS A 109 -1.38 -3.84 -40.57
#